data_AF-A0A2T2YQK9-F1
#
_entry.id   AF-A0A2T2YQK9-F1
#
_cell.length_a   1.000
_cell.length_b   1.000
_cell.length_c   1.000
_cell.angle_alpha   90.00
_cell.angle_beta   90.00
_cell.angle_gamma   90.00
#
_symmetry.space_group_name_H-M   'P 1'
#
loop_
_entity.id
_entity.type
_entity.pdbx_description
1 polymer ?
#
loop_
_entity_poly.entity_id
_entity_poly.type
_entity_poly.pdbx_seq_one_letter_code
_entity_poly.pdbx_strand_id
1 'polypeptide(L)'
;MDRTWAEAGRARANLVPPQPMRTVEPSAVPLMNIANILTVLRIVIVPIFLLALFAAGGHDTGWRIAAAALFGVAAITDRIDGQLARKYGLVTDFGKLADPIADKALIGAALIGLSALGDLPWWITVVICAREIGVTLLRLAVVRRGVIPAGRGGKAKTLVQSVAIAVLLLPLAGAWASAGMALMYVAVVLTVVTGLDYVVQAARLWARPVERR
;
A
#
# COMPACT_ATOMS: atom_id res chain seq x y z
N MET A 1 6.22 -62.54 -46.44
CA MET A 1 4.81 -62.13 -46.34
C MET A 1 4.59 -61.22 -45.12
N ASP A 2 5.53 -60.30 -44.80
CA ASP A 2 5.57 -59.63 -43.47
C ASP A 2 5.65 -58.09 -43.50
N ARG A 3 5.47 -57.43 -44.65
CA ARG A 3 5.53 -55.96 -44.72
C ARG A 3 4.22 -55.25 -44.38
N THR A 4 3.09 -55.96 -44.32
CA THR A 4 1.75 -55.36 -44.20
C THR A 4 1.33 -55.06 -42.75
N TRP A 5 1.86 -55.76 -41.76
CA TRP A 5 1.47 -55.55 -40.34
C TRP A 5 2.14 -54.35 -39.67
N ALA A 6 3.35 -53.98 -40.10
CA ALA A 6 4.10 -52.84 -39.53
C ALA A 6 3.60 -51.46 -40.02
N GLU A 7 2.85 -51.42 -41.13
CA GLU A 7 2.25 -50.20 -41.67
C GLU A 7 0.87 -49.93 -41.04
N ALA A 8 0.09 -50.98 -40.77
CA ALA A 8 -1.20 -50.88 -40.12
C ALA A 8 -1.13 -50.30 -38.69
N GLY A 9 -0.04 -50.58 -37.95
CA GLY A 9 0.19 -50.01 -36.61
C GLY A 9 0.51 -48.51 -36.62
N ARG A 10 1.21 -48.03 -37.66
CA ARG A 10 1.58 -46.61 -37.81
C ARG A 10 0.41 -45.75 -38.28
N ALA A 11 -0.49 -46.30 -39.08
CA ALA A 11 -1.70 -45.60 -39.51
C ALA A 11 -2.68 -45.31 -38.35
N ARG A 12 -2.71 -46.16 -37.31
CA ARG A 12 -3.60 -45.96 -36.14
C ARG A 12 -3.08 -44.92 -35.13
N ALA A 13 -1.77 -44.72 -35.04
CA ALA A 13 -1.18 -43.73 -34.15
C ALA A 13 -1.50 -42.28 -34.55
N ASN A 14 -1.80 -42.04 -35.82
CA ASN A 14 -2.11 -40.71 -36.37
C ASN A 14 -3.61 -40.36 -36.33
N LEU A 15 -4.47 -41.23 -35.79
CA LEU A 15 -5.92 -40.98 -35.69
C LEU A 15 -6.35 -40.41 -34.34
N VAL A 16 -5.42 -40.25 -33.39
CA VAL A 16 -5.69 -39.54 -32.14
C VAL A 16 -5.40 -38.06 -32.40
N PRO A 17 -6.42 -37.21 -32.62
CA PRO A 17 -6.18 -35.77 -32.69
C PRO A 17 -5.46 -35.35 -31.41
N PRO A 18 -4.44 -34.47 -31.49
CA PRO A 18 -3.81 -33.92 -30.30
C PRO A 18 -4.92 -33.35 -29.43
N GLN A 19 -5.12 -33.93 -28.25
CA GLN A 19 -6.06 -33.39 -27.28
C GLN A 19 -5.65 -31.94 -27.07
N PRO A 20 -6.57 -30.96 -27.20
CA PRO A 20 -6.23 -29.59 -26.88
C PRO A 20 -5.67 -29.62 -25.47
N MET A 21 -4.41 -29.19 -25.29
CA MET A 21 -3.85 -29.01 -23.97
C MET A 21 -4.88 -28.20 -23.21
N ARG A 22 -5.50 -28.79 -22.17
CA ARG A 22 -6.28 -28.01 -21.23
C ARG A 22 -5.29 -27.00 -20.66
N THR A 23 -5.32 -25.79 -21.19
CA THR A 23 -4.79 -24.64 -20.49
C THR A 23 -5.58 -24.62 -19.21
N VAL A 24 -4.99 -25.15 -18.13
CA VAL A 24 -5.51 -24.93 -16.80
C VAL A 24 -5.48 -23.42 -16.68
N GLU A 25 -6.62 -22.77 -16.92
CA GLU A 25 -6.71 -21.34 -16.69
C GLU A 25 -6.28 -21.13 -15.24
N PRO A 26 -5.33 -20.21 -14.98
CA PRO A 26 -4.91 -19.94 -13.61
C PRO A 26 -6.18 -19.71 -12.79
N SER A 27 -6.41 -20.50 -11.74
CA SER A 27 -7.65 -20.38 -10.97
C SER A 27 -7.74 -18.94 -10.46
N ALA A 28 -8.72 -18.19 -10.95
CA ALA A 28 -8.90 -16.80 -10.55
C ALA A 28 -9.04 -16.74 -9.03
N VAL A 29 -8.19 -15.95 -8.38
CA VAL A 29 -8.24 -15.79 -6.91
C VAL A 29 -9.60 -15.18 -6.55
N PRO A 30 -10.39 -15.80 -5.65
CA PRO A 30 -11.70 -15.28 -5.29
C PRO A 30 -11.61 -13.86 -4.72
N LEU A 31 -12.59 -13.01 -5.05
CA LEU A 31 -12.70 -11.66 -4.47
C LEU A 31 -12.91 -11.71 -2.94
N MET A 32 -13.62 -12.72 -2.44
CA MET A 32 -13.82 -12.95 -1.01
C MET A 32 -12.71 -13.83 -0.45
N ASN A 33 -11.52 -13.24 -0.32
CA ASN A 33 -10.39 -13.85 0.38
C ASN A 33 -9.98 -12.99 1.59
N ILE A 34 -9.17 -13.56 2.47
CA ILE A 34 -8.76 -12.92 3.72
C ILE A 34 -8.09 -11.55 3.53
N ALA A 35 -7.30 -11.36 2.46
CA ALA A 35 -6.63 -10.09 2.20
C ALA A 35 -7.64 -8.99 1.88
N ASN A 36 -8.58 -9.27 0.97
CA ASN A 36 -9.60 -8.29 0.58
C ASN A 36 -10.55 -7.92 1.73
N ILE A 37 -10.89 -8.88 2.60
CA ILE A 37 -11.70 -8.62 3.80
C ILE A 37 -10.98 -7.64 4.73
N LEU A 38 -9.67 -7.82 4.92
CA LEU A 38 -8.86 -6.93 5.75
C LEU A 38 -8.73 -5.52 5.13
N THR A 39 -8.60 -5.41 3.81
CA THR A 39 -8.64 -4.13 3.12
C THR A 39 -9.97 -3.39 3.34
N VAL A 40 -11.11 -4.08 3.18
CA VAL A 40 -12.43 -3.49 3.41
C VAL A 40 -12.60 -3.07 4.87
N LEU A 41 -12.18 -3.94 5.81
CA LEU A 41 -12.19 -3.63 7.23
C LEU A 41 -11.39 -2.37 7.52
N ARG A 42 -10.21 -2.19 6.89
CA ARG A 42 -9.39 -0.98 7.05
C ARG A 42 -10.13 0.27 6.61
N ILE A 43 -10.80 0.22 5.46
CA ILE A 43 -11.60 1.35 4.95
C ILE A 43 -12.70 1.72 5.95
N VAL A 44 -13.33 0.74 6.59
CA VAL A 44 -14.35 0.95 7.63
C VAL A 44 -13.73 1.45 8.95
N ILE A 45 -12.52 1.04 9.30
CA ILE A 45 -11.84 1.52 10.50
C ILE A 45 -11.51 3.02 10.40
N VAL A 46 -11.20 3.56 9.23
CA VAL A 46 -10.85 5.00 9.09
C VAL A 46 -11.91 5.95 9.67
N PRO A 47 -13.21 5.88 9.31
CA PRO A 47 -14.22 6.74 9.92
C PRO A 47 -14.41 6.46 11.42
N ILE A 48 -14.32 5.19 11.86
CA ILE A 48 -14.43 4.85 13.30
C ILE A 48 -13.26 5.45 14.09
N PHE A 49 -12.05 5.41 13.53
CA PHE A 49 -10.87 6.06 14.05
C PHE A 49 -11.07 7.56 14.19
N LEU A 50 -11.61 8.24 13.17
CA LEU A 50 -11.90 9.67 13.24
C LEU A 50 -12.96 10.00 14.30
N LEU A 51 -14.01 9.20 14.41
CA LEU A 51 -15.02 9.37 15.45
C LEU A 51 -14.41 9.25 16.85
N ALA A 52 -13.53 8.26 17.07
CA ALA A 52 -12.81 8.11 18.32
C ALA A 52 -11.84 9.29 18.56
N LEU A 53 -11.13 9.75 17.53
CA LEU A 53 -10.16 10.84 17.64
C LEU A 53 -10.82 12.17 18.02
N PHE A 54 -12.02 12.46 17.51
CA PHE A 54 -12.75 13.70 17.79
C PHE A 54 -13.75 13.57 18.95
N ALA A 55 -13.93 12.38 19.51
CA ALA A 55 -14.84 12.16 20.64
C ALA A 55 -14.43 12.98 21.86
N ALA A 56 -15.42 13.49 22.60
CA ALA A 56 -15.23 14.30 23.81
C ALA A 56 -14.26 15.50 23.60
N GLY A 57 -14.33 16.16 22.44
CA GLY A 57 -13.46 17.29 22.10
C GLY A 57 -12.03 16.90 21.74
N GLY A 58 -11.76 15.60 21.63
CA GLY A 58 -10.52 15.05 21.10
C GLY A 58 -9.33 15.07 22.05
N HIS A 59 -9.48 15.39 23.33
CA HIS A 59 -8.38 15.31 24.31
C HIS A 59 -8.68 14.40 25.50
N ASP A 60 -9.83 13.72 25.48
CA ASP A 60 -10.12 12.69 26.47
C ASP A 60 -9.14 11.51 26.35
N THR A 61 -8.64 11.06 27.50
CA THR A 61 -7.60 10.03 27.57
C THR A 61 -8.08 8.69 27.02
N GLY A 62 -9.32 8.28 27.34
CA GLY A 62 -9.88 7.00 26.90
C GLY A 62 -10.06 6.98 25.38
N TRP A 63 -10.61 8.05 24.82
CA TRP A 63 -10.82 8.19 23.39
C TRP A 63 -9.52 8.30 22.59
N ARG A 64 -8.49 8.98 23.13
CA ARG A 64 -7.14 9.02 22.54
C ARG A 64 -6.49 7.63 22.48
N ILE A 65 -6.61 6.85 23.55
CA ILE A 65 -6.12 5.47 23.59
C ILE A 65 -6.89 4.60 22.57
N ALA A 66 -8.22 4.76 22.48
CA ALA A 66 -9.03 4.04 21.50
C ALA A 66 -8.64 4.41 20.05
N ALA A 67 -8.43 5.69 19.76
CA ALA A 67 -7.98 6.14 18.44
C ALA A 67 -6.58 5.59 18.10
N ALA A 68 -5.64 5.63 19.05
CA ALA A 68 -4.31 5.04 18.88
C ALA A 68 -4.37 3.52 18.64
N ALA A 69 -5.24 2.81 19.37
CA ALA A 69 -5.45 1.37 19.17
C ALA A 69 -6.06 1.05 17.80
N LEU A 70 -7.09 1.77 17.37
CA LEU A 70 -7.70 1.62 16.05
C LEU A 70 -6.69 1.88 14.93
N PHE A 71 -5.90 2.96 15.04
CA PHE A 71 -4.83 3.27 14.09
C PHE A 71 -3.78 2.16 14.05
N GLY A 72 -3.31 1.71 15.22
CA GLY A 72 -2.31 0.64 15.34
C GLY A 72 -2.80 -0.67 14.74
N VAL A 73 -4.01 -1.11 15.09
CA VAL A 73 -4.63 -2.31 14.52
C VAL A 73 -4.75 -2.18 13.01
N ALA A 74 -5.23 -1.05 12.48
CA ALA A 74 -5.39 -0.86 11.04
C ALA A 74 -4.04 -0.87 10.28
N ALA A 75 -2.99 -0.27 10.86
CA ALA A 75 -1.65 -0.26 10.26
C ALA A 75 -0.96 -1.64 10.29
N ILE A 76 -1.25 -2.48 11.28
CA ILE A 76 -0.51 -3.74 11.50
C ILE A 76 -0.86 -4.91 10.56
N THR A 77 -2.08 -5.42 10.36
CA THR A 77 -3.28 -4.75 9.90
C THR A 77 -3.24 -4.51 8.39
N ASP A 78 -2.19 -3.87 7.90
CA ASP A 78 -1.89 -3.72 6.46
C ASP A 78 -0.64 -4.50 6.05
N ARG A 79 0.32 -4.49 6.96
CA ARG A 79 1.64 -5.06 6.70
C ARG A 79 1.60 -6.58 6.67
N ILE A 80 0.85 -7.20 7.58
CA ILE A 80 0.77 -8.66 7.72
C ILE A 80 0.04 -9.30 6.53
N ASP A 81 -1.12 -8.77 6.19
CA ASP A 81 -2.00 -9.18 5.09
C ASP A 81 -1.40 -8.88 3.72
N GLY A 82 -0.72 -7.74 3.53
CA GLY A 82 0.07 -7.52 2.33
C GLY A 82 1.23 -8.52 2.17
N GLN A 83 1.82 -9.00 3.27
CA GLN A 83 2.80 -10.10 3.23
C GLN A 83 2.13 -11.44 2.95
N LEU A 84 0.99 -11.72 3.57
CA LEU A 84 0.22 -12.95 3.41
C LEU A 84 -0.28 -13.09 1.96
N ALA A 85 -0.86 -12.04 1.39
CA ALA A 85 -1.34 -12.04 0.01
C ALA A 85 -0.22 -12.36 -0.98
N ARG A 86 0.97 -11.77 -0.79
CA ARG A 86 2.14 -12.06 -1.64
C ARG A 86 2.68 -13.47 -1.44
N LYS A 87 2.71 -13.97 -0.21
CA LYS A 87 3.24 -15.30 0.12
C LYS A 87 2.35 -16.43 -0.39
N TYR A 88 1.02 -16.26 -0.30
CA TYR A 88 0.04 -17.27 -0.65
C TYR A 88 -0.64 -17.04 -2.01
N GLY A 89 -0.17 -16.06 -2.80
CA GLY A 89 -0.70 -15.76 -4.12
C GLY A 89 -2.14 -15.24 -4.11
N LEU A 90 -2.61 -14.65 -3.00
CA LEU A 90 -3.99 -14.16 -2.83
C LEU A 90 -4.16 -12.72 -3.35
N VAL A 91 -3.36 -12.31 -4.33
CA VAL A 91 -3.38 -10.94 -4.86
C VAL A 91 -4.50 -10.81 -5.89
N THR A 92 -5.47 -9.93 -5.62
CA THR A 92 -6.58 -9.64 -6.54
C THR A 92 -6.47 -8.24 -7.14
N ASP A 93 -7.12 -7.99 -8.28
CA ASP A 93 -7.13 -6.66 -8.90
C ASP A 93 -7.86 -5.62 -8.06
N PHE A 94 -8.90 -6.03 -7.32
CA PHE A 94 -9.57 -5.19 -6.33
C PHE A 94 -8.60 -4.75 -5.23
N GLY A 95 -7.89 -5.70 -4.61
CA GLY A 95 -6.91 -5.39 -3.55
C GLY A 95 -5.80 -4.46 -4.03
N LYS A 96 -5.26 -4.68 -5.24
CA LYS A 96 -4.25 -3.80 -5.86
C LYS A 96 -4.70 -2.33 -5.96
N LEU A 97 -6.00 -2.09 -6.15
CA LEU A 97 -6.57 -0.74 -6.23
C LEU A 97 -6.97 -0.20 -4.85
N ALA A 98 -7.55 -1.03 -4.00
CA ALA A 98 -8.09 -0.62 -2.71
C ALA A 98 -7.00 -0.39 -1.65
N ASP A 99 -5.93 -1.21 -1.62
CA ASP A 99 -4.86 -1.09 -0.62
C ASP A 99 -4.20 0.30 -0.64
N PRO A 100 -3.78 0.87 -1.80
CA PRO A 100 -3.15 2.19 -1.82
C PRO A 100 -4.10 3.34 -1.46
N ILE A 101 -5.41 3.11 -1.50
CA ILE A 101 -6.43 4.08 -1.09
C ILE A 101 -6.61 4.00 0.43
N ALA A 102 -6.81 2.80 0.96
CA ALA A 102 -7.00 2.56 2.39
C ALA A 102 -5.77 3.03 3.21
N ASP A 103 -4.56 2.72 2.76
CA ASP A 103 -3.31 3.14 3.42
C ASP A 103 -3.20 4.68 3.49
N LYS A 104 -3.43 5.36 2.35
CA LYS A 104 -3.39 6.83 2.31
C LYS A 104 -4.53 7.48 3.09
N ALA A 105 -5.71 6.86 3.09
CA ALA A 105 -6.86 7.37 3.84
C ALA A 105 -6.60 7.33 5.34
N LEU A 106 -6.07 6.22 5.87
CA LEU A 106 -5.76 6.11 7.30
C LEU A 106 -4.68 7.11 7.74
N ILE A 107 -3.56 7.16 7.00
CA ILE A 107 -2.46 8.07 7.31
C ILE A 107 -2.89 9.54 7.15
N GLY A 108 -3.58 9.87 6.07
CA GLY A 108 -4.09 11.22 5.81
C GLY A 108 -5.11 11.65 6.87
N ALA A 109 -6.04 10.78 7.23
CA ALA A 109 -7.03 11.03 8.28
C ALA A 109 -6.36 11.32 9.62
N ALA A 110 -5.32 10.56 9.99
CA ALA A 110 -4.60 10.79 11.25
C ALA A 110 -3.85 12.13 11.25
N LEU A 111 -3.13 12.47 10.18
CA LEU A 111 -2.40 13.75 10.09
C LEU A 111 -3.35 14.96 10.11
N ILE A 112 -4.42 14.90 9.32
CA ILE A 112 -5.44 15.95 9.27
C ILE A 112 -6.14 16.07 10.62
N GLY A 113 -6.52 14.95 11.23
CA GLY A 113 -7.17 14.92 12.54
C GLY A 113 -6.30 15.52 13.64
N LEU A 114 -5.04 15.10 13.74
CA LEU A 114 -4.07 15.67 14.69
C LEU A 114 -3.84 17.18 14.45
N SER A 115 -3.85 17.64 13.21
CA SER A 115 -3.69 19.06 12.91
C SER A 115 -4.94 19.87 13.25
N ALA A 116 -6.12 19.30 13.04
CA ALA A 116 -7.39 19.91 13.39
C ALA A 116 -7.57 20.04 14.92
N LEU A 117 -7.02 19.10 15.69
CA LEU A 117 -6.97 19.15 17.16
C LEU A 117 -5.84 20.04 17.70
N GLY A 118 -4.98 20.58 16.84
CA GLY A 118 -3.87 21.46 17.22
C GLY A 118 -2.61 20.75 17.73
N ASP A 119 -2.57 19.41 17.69
CA ASP A 119 -1.40 18.63 18.13
C ASP A 119 -0.28 18.60 17.09
N LEU A 120 -0.60 18.91 15.84
CA LEU A 120 0.33 18.88 14.72
C LEU A 120 0.24 20.18 13.89
N PRO A 121 1.37 20.87 13.63
CA PRO A 121 1.38 22.02 12.75
C PRO A 121 0.91 21.67 11.33
N TRP A 122 -0.04 22.45 10.79
CA TRP A 122 -0.64 22.21 9.47
C TRP A 122 0.36 22.10 8.32
N TRP A 123 1.47 22.82 8.38
CA TRP A 123 2.49 22.76 7.33
C TRP A 123 3.12 21.36 7.22
N ILE A 124 3.25 20.60 8.32
CA ILE A 124 3.75 19.21 8.29
C ILE A 124 2.78 18.34 7.52
N THR A 125 1.49 18.44 7.85
CA THR A 125 0.42 17.69 7.19
C THR A 125 0.35 18.01 5.70
N VAL A 126 0.41 19.29 5.33
CA VAL A 126 0.41 19.72 3.93
C VAL A 126 1.60 19.14 3.18
N VAL A 127 2.83 19.24 3.73
CA VAL A 127 4.04 18.69 3.10
C VAL A 127 3.92 17.19 2.87
N ILE A 128 3.47 16.44 3.88
CA ILE A 128 3.37 14.98 3.78
C ILE A 128 2.26 14.59 2.78
N CYS A 129 1.07 15.15 2.90
CA CYS A 129 -0.06 14.85 2.01
C CYS A 129 0.24 15.24 0.55
N ALA A 130 0.80 16.43 0.32
CA ALA A 130 1.18 16.88 -1.01
C ALA A 130 2.20 15.93 -1.65
N ARG A 131 3.19 15.48 -0.88
CA ARG A 131 4.16 14.48 -1.36
C ARG A 131 3.48 13.15 -1.70
N GLU A 132 2.59 12.63 -0.85
CA GLU A 132 1.93 11.33 -1.10
C GLU A 132 1.10 11.33 -2.38
N ILE A 133 0.36 12.42 -2.62
CA ILE A 133 -0.41 12.61 -3.84
C ILE A 133 0.55 12.83 -5.03
N GLY A 134 1.53 13.72 -4.88
CA GLY A 134 2.48 14.07 -5.95
C GLY A 134 3.27 12.88 -6.47
N VAL A 135 3.83 12.04 -5.58
CA VAL A 135 4.57 10.84 -5.98
C VAL A 135 3.65 9.80 -6.63
N THR A 136 2.38 9.72 -6.21
CA THR A 136 1.40 8.83 -6.83
C THR A 136 1.10 9.27 -8.26
N LEU A 137 0.79 10.56 -8.46
CA LEU A 137 0.55 11.14 -9.77
C LEU A 137 1.76 11.02 -10.69
N LEU A 138 2.96 11.27 -10.16
CA LEU A 138 4.21 11.14 -10.90
C LEU A 138 4.43 9.72 -11.42
N ARG A 139 4.19 8.71 -10.58
CA ARG A 139 4.28 7.30 -10.98
C ARG A 139 3.28 6.95 -12.09
N LEU A 140 2.05 7.46 -12.00
CA LEU A 140 1.05 7.26 -13.03
C LEU A 140 1.44 7.94 -14.34
N ALA A 141 2.02 9.14 -14.28
CA ALA A 141 2.45 9.90 -15.47
C ALA A 141 3.58 9.22 -16.25
N VAL A 142 4.47 8.47 -15.57
CA VAL A 142 5.61 7.79 -16.22
C VAL A 142 5.37 6.32 -16.53
N VAL A 143 4.22 5.76 -16.18
CA VAL A 143 3.94 4.30 -16.28
C VAL A 143 4.17 3.74 -17.68
N ARG A 144 3.91 4.54 -18.73
CA ARG A 144 4.12 4.16 -20.14
C ARG A 144 5.58 4.19 -20.58
N ARG A 145 6.47 4.86 -19.84
CA ARG A 145 7.90 4.99 -20.15
C ARG A 145 8.80 4.12 -19.29
N GLY A 146 8.30 3.65 -18.15
CA GLY A 146 9.03 2.76 -17.25
C GLY A 146 8.41 2.73 -15.86
N VAL A 147 8.74 1.69 -15.11
CA VAL A 147 8.29 1.54 -13.72
C VAL A 147 9.37 2.08 -12.78
N ILE A 148 9.01 3.01 -11.91
CA ILE A 148 9.92 3.50 -10.85
C ILE A 148 9.82 2.54 -9.64
N PRO A 149 10.88 1.81 -9.29
CA PRO A 149 10.85 0.90 -8.15
C PRO A 149 10.77 1.66 -6.82
N ALA A 150 10.19 1.03 -5.81
CA ALA A 150 10.14 1.59 -4.47
C ALA A 150 11.53 1.49 -3.80
N GLY A 151 12.15 2.64 -3.53
CA GLY A 151 13.44 2.71 -2.83
C GLY A 151 13.34 2.36 -1.32
N ARG A 152 14.46 1.95 -0.72
CA ARG A 152 14.56 1.60 0.72
C ARG A 152 14.14 2.76 1.63
N GLY A 153 14.42 4.00 1.22
CA GLY A 153 14.02 5.20 1.96
C GLY A 153 12.50 5.33 2.13
N GLY A 154 11.70 4.88 1.16
CA GLY A 154 10.24 4.87 1.27
C GLY A 154 9.73 3.98 2.40
N LYS A 155 10.38 2.83 2.62
CA LYS A 155 10.00 1.91 3.73
C LYS A 155 10.33 2.50 5.10
N ALA A 156 11.50 3.13 5.23
CA ALA A 156 11.90 3.81 6.47
C ALA A 156 10.94 4.96 6.78
N LYS A 157 10.59 5.77 5.77
CA LYS A 157 9.64 6.87 5.88
C LYS A 157 8.29 6.39 6.45
N THR A 158 7.68 5.36 5.84
CA THR A 158 6.39 4.84 6.31
C THR A 158 6.48 4.36 7.76
N LEU A 159 7.52 3.62 8.13
CA LEU A 159 7.69 3.13 9.49
C LEU A 159 7.81 4.28 10.50
N VAL A 160 8.72 5.23 10.25
CA VAL A 160 8.94 6.36 11.16
C VAL A 160 7.68 7.21 11.29
N GLN A 161 6.98 7.45 10.18
CA GLN A 161 5.75 8.24 10.17
C GLN A 161 4.63 7.54 10.94
N SER A 162 4.40 6.24 10.73
CA SER A 162 3.37 5.49 11.45
C SER A 162 3.65 5.48 12.95
N VAL A 163 4.91 5.32 13.37
CA VAL A 163 5.29 5.39 14.79
C VAL A 163 5.09 6.79 15.34
N ALA A 164 5.50 7.84 14.62
CA ALA A 164 5.29 9.23 15.04
C ALA A 164 3.79 9.53 15.26
N ILE A 165 2.94 9.14 14.32
CA ILE A 165 1.48 9.29 14.44
C ILE A 165 0.96 8.53 15.67
N ALA A 166 1.35 7.27 15.86
CA ALA A 166 0.89 6.47 16.99
C ALA A 166 1.26 7.10 18.34
N VAL A 167 2.48 7.65 18.46
CA VAL A 167 2.94 8.35 19.66
C VAL A 167 2.16 9.65 19.88
N LEU A 168 1.89 10.43 18.82
CA LEU A 168 1.12 11.68 18.90
C LEU A 168 -0.38 11.46 19.17
N LEU A 169 -0.92 10.30 18.83
CA LEU A 169 -2.30 9.92 19.17
C LEU A 169 -2.46 9.57 20.65
N LEU A 170 -1.41 9.07 21.30
CA LEU A 170 -1.47 8.74 22.72
C LEU A 170 -1.42 10.02 23.57
N PRO A 171 -2.13 10.06 24.72
CA PRO A 171 -2.14 11.21 25.62
C PRO A 171 -0.86 11.25 26.47
N LEU A 172 0.29 11.32 25.81
CA LEU A 172 1.62 11.32 26.44
C LEU A 172 2.05 12.75 26.77
N ALA A 173 2.83 12.91 27.84
CA ALA A 173 3.35 14.20 28.28
C ALA A 173 4.88 14.20 28.37
N GLY A 174 5.47 15.40 28.42
CA GLY A 174 6.90 15.61 28.64
C GLY A 174 7.79 15.04 27.52
N ALA A 175 8.79 14.25 27.90
CA ALA A 175 9.78 13.70 26.98
C ALA A 175 9.16 12.80 25.89
N TRP A 176 8.09 12.08 26.21
CA TRP A 176 7.42 11.18 25.26
C TRP A 176 6.66 11.93 24.16
N ALA A 177 5.97 13.03 24.52
CA ALA A 177 5.33 13.91 23.54
C ALA A 177 6.37 14.55 22.61
N SER A 178 7.48 15.01 23.19
CA SER A 178 8.61 15.59 22.46
C SER A 178 9.25 14.59 21.49
N ALA A 179 9.36 13.32 21.92
CA ALA A 179 9.86 12.24 21.07
C ALA A 179 8.93 11.97 19.88
N GLY A 180 7.60 11.99 20.08
CA GLY A 180 6.62 11.87 18.98
C GLY A 180 6.78 12.95 17.93
N MET A 181 6.92 14.20 18.36
CA MET A 181 7.16 15.33 17.45
C MET A 181 8.54 15.25 16.77
N ALA A 182 9.59 14.84 17.48
CA ALA A 182 10.91 14.63 16.89
C ALA A 182 10.88 13.56 15.80
N LEU A 183 10.20 12.43 16.05
CA LEU A 183 9.97 11.39 15.03
C LEU A 183 9.18 11.92 13.84
N MET A 184 8.20 12.79 14.06
CA MET A 184 7.45 13.43 12.99
C MET A 184 8.36 14.33 12.13
N TYR A 185 9.26 15.10 12.71
CA TYR A 185 10.25 15.87 11.95
C TYR A 185 11.18 14.96 11.13
N VAL A 186 11.64 13.85 11.69
CA VAL A 186 12.40 12.84 10.94
C VAL A 186 11.57 12.28 9.78
N ALA A 187 10.27 12.01 10.00
CA ALA A 187 9.36 11.57 8.95
C ALA A 187 9.22 12.62 7.83
N VAL A 188 9.16 13.92 8.15
CA VAL A 188 9.14 15.01 7.17
C VAL A 188 10.42 15.03 6.35
N VAL A 189 11.59 14.96 6.99
CA VAL A 189 12.89 14.93 6.29
C VAL A 189 12.96 13.75 5.33
N LEU A 190 12.61 12.54 5.80
CA LEU A 190 12.55 11.35 4.95
C LEU A 190 11.54 11.52 3.81
N THR A 191 10.41 12.16 4.06
CA THR A 191 9.36 12.42 3.06
C THR A 191 9.86 13.31 1.94
N VAL A 192 10.55 14.39 2.29
CA VAL A 192 11.12 15.35 1.34
C VAL A 192 12.26 14.71 0.54
N VAL A 193 13.24 14.09 1.22
CA VAL A 193 14.39 13.44 0.56
C VAL A 193 13.91 12.38 -0.44
N THR A 194 13.04 11.47 0.01
CA THR A 194 12.52 10.43 -0.88
C THR A 194 11.63 11.00 -1.97
N GLY A 195 10.90 12.10 -1.72
CA GLY A 195 10.11 12.80 -2.72
C GLY A 195 10.98 13.34 -3.86
N LEU A 196 12.10 13.98 -3.53
CA LEU A 196 13.08 14.46 -4.51
C LEU A 196 13.68 13.30 -5.32
N ASP A 197 14.01 12.19 -4.67
CA ASP A 197 14.51 10.98 -5.37
C ASP A 197 13.51 10.48 -6.42
N TYR A 198 12.20 10.54 -6.14
CA TYR A 198 11.17 10.16 -7.11
C TYR A 198 11.10 11.13 -8.29
N VAL A 199 11.19 12.43 -8.05
CA VAL A 199 11.20 13.47 -9.10
C VAL A 199 12.39 13.28 -10.02
N VAL A 200 13.60 13.07 -9.47
CA VAL A 200 14.81 12.84 -10.26
C VAL A 200 14.69 11.57 -11.11
N GLN A 201 14.14 10.48 -10.56
CA GLN A 201 13.92 9.25 -11.31
C GLN A 201 12.93 9.44 -12.46
N ALA A 202 11.84 10.17 -12.23
CA ALA A 202 10.86 10.47 -13.27
C ALA A 202 11.45 11.36 -14.38
N ALA A 203 12.21 12.40 -14.01
CA ALA A 203 12.89 13.26 -14.98
C ALA A 203 13.86 12.46 -15.87
N ARG A 204 14.64 11.53 -15.29
CA ARG A 204 15.53 10.63 -16.04
C ARG A 204 14.77 9.73 -17.01
N LEU A 205 13.60 9.22 -16.64
CA LEU A 205 12.76 8.43 -17.53
C LEU A 205 12.16 9.27 -18.67
N TRP A 206 11.83 10.53 -18.41
CA TRP A 206 11.35 11.43 -19.46
C TRP A 206 12.43 11.84 -20.46
N ALA A 207 13.68 11.95 -20.02
CA ALA A 207 14.81 12.27 -20.89
C ALA A 207 15.22 11.14 -21.84
N ARG A 208 14.76 9.89 -21.60
CA ARG A 208 15.04 8.77 -22.52
C ARG A 208 14.21 8.90 -23.80
N PRO A 209 14.83 8.75 -25.00
CA PRO A 209 14.09 8.71 -26.26
C PRO A 209 13.02 7.61 -26.23
N VAL A 210 11.82 7.92 -26.73
CA VAL A 210 10.76 6.92 -26.86
C VAL A 210 11.15 5.98 -28.00
N GLU A 211 11.63 4.78 -27.67
CA GLU A 211 11.83 3.72 -28.65
C GLU A 211 10.46 3.38 -29.24
N ARG A 212 10.21 3.84 -30.48
CA ARG A 212 9.01 3.48 -31.24
C ARG A 212 9.14 1.99 -31.57
N ARG A 213 8.32 1.17 -30.93
CA ARG A 213 8.01 -0.20 -31.40
C ARG A 213 6.95 -0.13 -32.48
#